data_AF-A0A4Y2T6G0-F1
#
_entry.id   AF-A0A4Y2T6G0-F1
#
_cell.length_a   1.000
_cell.length_b   1.000
_cell.length_c   1.000
_cell.angle_alpha   90.00
_cell.angle_beta   90.00
_cell.angle_gamma   90.00
#
_symmetry.space_group_name_H-M   'P 1'
#
loop_
_entity.id
_entity.type
_entity.pdbx_description
1 polymer ?
#
loop_
_entity_poly.entity_id
_entity_poly.type
_entity_poly.pdbx_seq_one_letter_code
_entity_poly.pdbx_strand_id
1 'polypeptide(L)' 'MSEVGAVQIPFYNRSDPALWFITCESTFKLAVPKPITESMTKYNYVVSYLPPEVAPLVRDILMDPDATDPY' A
#
# COMPACT_ATOMS: atom_id res chain seq x y z
N MET A 1 18.50 -18.05 -9.04
CA MET A 1 17.85 -16.81 -8.59
C MET A 1 16.54 -17.22 -7.95
N SER A 2 16.42 -17.10 -6.63
CA SER A 2 15.12 -17.22 -5.96
C SER A 2 14.23 -16.12 -6.52
N GLU A 3 13.09 -16.48 -7.09
CA GLU A 3 12.08 -15.49 -7.48
C GLU A 3 11.75 -14.66 -6.23
N VAL A 4 12.03 -13.36 -6.30
CA VAL A 4 11.54 -12.43 -5.29
C VAL A 4 10.03 -12.42 -5.46
N GLY A 5 9.31 -13.09 -4.56
CA GLY A 5 7.86 -13.12 -4.59
C GLY A 5 7.33 -11.70 -4.45
N ALA A 6 6.72 -11.18 -5.51
CA ALA A 6 6.11 -9.85 -5.47
C ALA A 6 5.05 -9.82 -4.35
N VAL A 7 5.09 -8.77 -3.52
CA VAL A 7 4.10 -8.54 -2.46
C VAL A 7 2.70 -8.50 -3.06
N GLN A 8 1.81 -9.36 -2.57
CA GLN A 8 0.43 -9.45 -3.05
C GLN A 8 -0.47 -8.55 -2.20
N ILE A 9 -0.78 -7.36 -2.72
CA ILE A 9 -1.66 -6.41 -2.04
C ILE A 9 -3.11 -6.92 -2.14
N PRO A 10 -3.87 -6.95 -1.02
CA PRO A 10 -5.27 -7.38 -1.03
C PRO A 10 -6.13 -6.43 -1.86
N PHE A 11 -7.24 -6.93 -2.39
CA PHE A 11 -8.23 -6.09 -3.08
C PHE A 11 -8.74 -4.97 -2.16
N TYR A 12 -8.87 -3.77 -2.73
CA TYR A 12 -9.36 -2.61 -2.00
C TYR A 12 -10.76 -2.83 -1.43
N ASN A 13 -10.92 -2.67 -0.12
CA ASN A 13 -12.21 -2.74 0.55
C ASN A 13 -12.82 -1.34 0.66
N ARG A 14 -13.68 -0.98 -0.30
CA ARG A 14 -14.34 0.33 -0.31
C ARG A 14 -15.28 0.55 0.88
N SER A 15 -15.85 -0.51 1.44
CA SER A 15 -16.77 -0.43 2.58
C SER A 15 -16.03 -0.20 3.90
N ASP A 16 -14.77 -0.63 3.99
CA ASP A 16 -13.92 -0.44 5.17
C ASP A 16 -12.44 -0.27 4.75
N PRO A 17 -12.04 0.95 4.35
CA PRO A 17 -10.68 1.24 3.94
C PRO A 17 -9.66 1.02 5.06
N ALA A 18 -10.04 1.24 6.33
CA ALA A 18 -9.16 1.05 7.46
C ALA A 18 -8.78 -0.44 7.64
N LEU A 19 -9.76 -1.34 7.52
CA LEU A 19 -9.50 -2.78 7.53
C LEU A 19 -8.61 -3.21 6.36
N TRP A 20 -8.76 -2.59 5.19
CA TRP A 20 -7.88 -2.84 4.05
C TRP A 20 -6.43 -2.45 4.37
N PHE A 21 -6.18 -1.26 4.92
CA PHE A 21 -4.84 -0.84 5.34
C PHE A 21 -4.21 -1.78 6.39
N ILE A 22 -4.99 -2.27 7.37
CA ILE A 22 -4.52 -3.27 8.36
C ILE A 22 -4.09 -4.58 7.68
N THR A 23 -4.81 -4.97 6.62
CA THR A 23 -4.49 -6.17 5.86
C THR A 23 -3.21 -5.95 5.02
N CYS A 24 -3.07 -4.80 4.36
CA CYS A 24 -1.84 -4.40 3.67
C CYS A 24 -0.61 -4.44 4.61
N GLU A 25 -0.75 -3.90 5.83
CA GLU A 25 0.31 -3.96 6.86
C GLU A 25 0.75 -5.39 7.17
N SER A 26 -0.19 -6.33 7.22
CA SER A 26 0.10 -7.73 7.46
C SER A 26 0.87 -8.34 6.28
N THR A 27 0.49 -8.02 5.05
CA THR A 27 1.22 -8.44 3.84
C THR A 27 2.65 -7.89 3.83
N PHE A 28 2.84 -6.61 4.17
CA PHE A 28 4.17 -6.00 4.22
C PHE A 28 5.09 -6.65 5.25
N LYS A 29 4.55 -7.01 6.42
CA LYS A 29 5.31 -7.73 7.47
C LYS A 29 5.72 -9.13 7.05
N LEU A 30 4.92 -9.78 6.20
CA LEU A 30 5.15 -11.14 5.70
C LEU A 30 5.90 -11.18 4.35
N ALA A 31 6.30 -10.03 3.80
CA ALA A 31 7.01 -9.97 2.54
C ALA A 31 8.34 -10.75 2.59
N VAL A 32 8.68 -11.41 1.47
CA VAL A 32 9.85 -12.28 1.32
C VAL A 32 10.72 -11.73 0.18
N PRO A 33 12.05 -11.69 0.32
CA PRO A 33 12.89 -12.27 1.38
C PRO A 33 12.98 -11.46 2.67
N LYS A 34 12.50 -10.21 2.68
CA LYS A 34 12.49 -9.35 3.87
C LYS A 34 11.16 -8.58 3.97
N PRO A 35 10.72 -8.25 5.20
CA PRO A 35 9.57 -7.36 5.40
C PRO A 35 9.75 -6.01 4.73
N ILE A 36 8.64 -5.41 4.30
CA ILE A 36 8.61 -4.01 3.83
C ILE A 36 8.32 -3.11 5.04
N THR A 37 9.31 -2.30 5.41
CA THR A 37 9.23 -1.38 6.56
C THR A 37 9.32 0.09 6.15
N GLU A 38 9.86 0.38 4.97
CA GLU A 38 10.03 1.74 4.46
C GLU A 38 8.67 2.34 4.09
N SER A 39 8.29 3.46 4.74
CA SER A 39 7.00 4.12 4.56
C SER A 39 6.70 4.47 3.10
N MET A 40 7.65 5.10 2.40
CA MET A 40 7.53 5.40 0.97
C MET A 40 7.28 4.16 0.11
N THR A 41 7.91 3.02 0.43
CA THR A 41 7.71 1.77 -0.30
C THR A 41 6.29 1.24 -0.08
N LYS A 42 5.79 1.26 1.15
CA LYS A 42 4.40 0.87 1.47
C LYS A 42 3.37 1.78 0.77
N TYR A 43 3.60 3.09 0.81
CA TYR A 43 2.79 4.09 0.13
C TYR A 43 2.67 3.78 -1.37
N ASN A 44 3.79 3.57 -2.06
CA ASN A 44 3.79 3.26 -3.49
C ASN A 44 3.00 1.96 -3.83
N TYR A 45 3.09 0.94 -2.97
CA TYR A 45 2.28 -0.27 -3.12
C TYR A 45 0.77 0.01 -2.97
N VAL A 46 0.36 0.75 -1.95
CA VAL A 46 -1.06 1.09 -1.76
C VAL A 46 -1.59 1.90 -2.94
N VAL A 47 -0.87 2.96 -3.34
CA VAL A 47 -1.29 3.85 -4.42
C VAL A 47 -1.43 3.12 -5.75
N SER A 48 -0.49 2.22 -6.08
CA SER A 48 -0.55 1.43 -7.32
C SER A 48 -1.71 0.43 -7.38
N TYR A 49 -2.30 0.09 -6.23
CA TYR A 49 -3.44 -0.84 -6.11
C TYR A 49 -4.76 -0.13 -5.78
N LEU A 50 -4.79 1.20 -5.71
CA LEU A 50 -6.04 1.94 -5.61
C LEU A 50 -6.86 1.79 -6.89
N PRO A 51 -8.16 1.47 -6.81
CA PRO A 51 -9.02 1.48 -7.98
C PRO A 51 -9.06 2.87 -8.65
N PRO A 52 -9.20 2.95 -9.99
CA PRO A 52 -9.27 4.22 -10.71
C PRO A 52 -10.37 5.16 -10.23
N GLU A 53 -11.46 4.63 -9.68
CA GLU A 53 -12.58 5.37 -9.12
C GLU A 53 -12.35 5.85 -7.66
N VAL A 54 -11.27 5.39 -7.02
CA VAL A 54 -10.89 5.76 -5.66
C VAL A 54 -9.75 6.78 -5.67
N ALA A 55 -8.75 6.62 -6.53
CA ALA A 55 -7.59 7.53 -6.58
C ALA A 55 -7.97 9.03 -6.70
N PRO A 56 -9.00 9.44 -7.47
CA PRO A 56 -9.45 10.84 -7.51
C PRO A 56 -10.02 11.36 -6.19
N LEU A 57 -10.54 10.47 -5.32
CA LEU A 57 -11.14 10.85 -4.03
C LEU A 57 -10.09 11.26 -2.98
N VAL A 58 -8.84 10.84 -3.19
CA VAL A 58 -7.69 11.11 -2.30
C VAL A 58 -6.58 11.87 -3.04
N ARG A 59 -6.94 12.56 -4.14
CA ARG A 59 -5.99 13.20 -5.06
C ARG A 59 -5.08 14.20 -4.36
N ASP A 60 -5.61 14.95 -3.41
CA ASP A 60 -4.87 15.90 -2.58
C ASP A 60 -3.73 15.22 -1.83
N ILE A 61 -4.01 14.09 -1.17
CA ILE A 61 -3.01 13.26 -0.48
C ILE A 61 -1.97 12.72 -1.48
N LEU A 62 -2.42 12.26 -2.66
CA LEU A 62 -1.51 11.73 -3.67
C LEU A 62 -0.59 12.80 -4.28
N MET A 63 -1.04 14.05 -4.35
CA MET A 63 -0.29 15.16 -4.92
C MET A 63 0.69 15.78 -3.93
N ASP A 64 0.38 15.73 -2.64
CA ASP A 64 1.20 16.28 -1.56
C ASP A 64 1.26 15.29 -0.37
N PRO A 65 1.94 14.14 -0.56
CA PRO A 65 2.06 13.16 0.52
C PRO A 65 2.97 13.69 1.63
N ASP A 66 2.77 13.21 2.86
CA ASP A 66 3.64 13.60 3.98
C ASP A 66 5.12 13.30 3.66
N ALA A 67 5.99 14.27 3.93
CA ALA A 67 7.39 14.19 3.54
C ALA A 67 8.20 13.17 4.37
N THR A 68 7.70 12.79 5.54
CA THR A 68 8.40 11.92 6.50
C THR A 68 7.75 10.55 6.66
N ASP A 69 6.42 10.49 6.58
CA ASP A 69 5.63 9.27 6.73
C ASP A 69 4.42 9.28 5.76
N PRO A 70 4.65 9.08 4.46
CA PRO A 70 3.60 9.17 3.44
C PRO A 70 2.52 8.07 3.50
N TYR A 71 2.75 6.98 4.24
CA TYR A 71 1.86 5.83 4.36
C TYR A 71 0.84 5.98 5.48
#